data_AF-A0A953EAL7-F1
#
_entry.id   AF-A0A953EAL7-F1
#
_cell.length_a   1.000
_cell.length_b   1.000
_cell.length_c   1.000
_cell.angle_alpha   90.00
_cell.angle_beta   90.00
_cell.angle_gamma   90.00
#
_symmetry.space_group_name_H-M   'P 1'
#
loop_
_entity.id
_entity.type
_entity.pdbx_description
1 polymer ?
#
loop_
_entity_poly.entity_id
_entity_poly.type
_entity_poly.pdbx_seq_one_letter_code
_entity_poly.pdbx_strand_id
1 'polypeptide(L)'
;ILSASPIPYFPDSQVPREMTRADMDRVKADFVQAARRGIRCGFDMLELHCAHGYLLASFLSPLTNHRRDEYGGSIENRLRYPLEVFDALRAVWPADKPMSVRISATDWADGGISDEDTLAIARAFAAHGCDLIDVSTGQTVHDAAPVYGRMFQVPWSDMIRNETGIATMCVGNITTADQVNTILAAGRADLVALARPHLTDPSFTLRAAARYAVEEVACPPQYLWGKDALMRNTKREREEELELRRKAKPKSHAPVVATLPRAAE
;
A
#
# COMPACT_ATOMS: atom_id res chain seq x y z
N ILE A 1 -24.40 -8.53 -7.87
CA ILE A 1 -22.92 -8.36 -7.93
C ILE A 1 -22.25 -9.69 -8.32
N LEU A 2 -20.97 -9.69 -8.71
CA LEU A 2 -20.20 -10.87 -9.15
C LEU A 2 -18.98 -11.10 -8.25
N SER A 3 -18.53 -12.35 -8.12
CA SER A 3 -17.33 -12.74 -7.36
C SER A 3 -16.76 -14.08 -7.85
N ALA A 4 -15.58 -14.48 -7.32
CA ALA A 4 -14.98 -15.79 -7.57
C ALA A 4 -15.89 -16.95 -7.15
N SER A 5 -16.57 -16.82 -6.00
CA SER A 5 -17.53 -17.77 -5.43
C SER A 5 -18.74 -17.05 -4.81
N PRO A 6 -19.88 -17.73 -4.58
CA PRO A 6 -21.11 -17.10 -4.09
C PRO A 6 -21.11 -16.91 -2.57
N ILE A 7 -20.09 -16.21 -2.06
CA ILE A 7 -19.87 -15.96 -0.64
C ILE A 7 -20.11 -14.47 -0.37
N PRO A 8 -21.12 -14.10 0.44
CA PRO A 8 -21.37 -12.70 0.79
C PRO A 8 -20.33 -12.18 1.80
N TYR A 9 -20.05 -10.88 1.78
CA TYR A 9 -19.07 -10.27 2.69
C TYR A 9 -19.56 -10.24 4.15
N PHE A 10 -20.77 -9.69 4.38
CA PHE A 10 -21.50 -9.87 5.64
C PHE A 10 -22.64 -10.88 5.45
N PRO A 11 -23.15 -11.51 6.54
CA PRO A 11 -24.28 -12.44 6.47
C PRO A 11 -25.54 -11.87 5.79
N ASP A 12 -25.77 -10.56 5.88
CA ASP A 12 -26.89 -9.81 5.33
C ASP A 12 -26.57 -9.10 4.00
N SER A 13 -25.35 -9.23 3.48
CA SER A 13 -24.98 -8.67 2.19
C SER A 13 -25.65 -9.42 1.02
N GLN A 14 -25.78 -8.74 -0.12
CA GLN A 14 -26.19 -9.38 -1.36
C GLN A 14 -25.20 -10.51 -1.71
N VAL A 15 -25.70 -11.74 -1.86
CA VAL A 15 -24.86 -12.87 -2.30
C VAL A 15 -24.38 -12.61 -3.73
N PRO A 16 -23.06 -12.59 -3.99
CA PRO A 16 -22.55 -12.46 -5.33
C PRO A 16 -22.85 -13.72 -6.13
N ARG A 17 -23.07 -13.56 -7.43
CA ARG A 17 -23.10 -14.70 -8.33
C ARG A 17 -21.66 -15.11 -8.66
N GLU A 18 -21.39 -16.40 -8.61
CA GLU A 18 -20.14 -16.97 -9.13
C GLU A 18 -19.95 -16.61 -10.61
N MET A 19 -18.77 -16.09 -10.96
CA MET A 19 -18.46 -15.72 -12.35
C MET A 19 -18.36 -16.96 -13.25
N THR A 20 -18.96 -16.86 -14.43
CA THR A 20 -18.71 -17.78 -15.55
C THR A 20 -17.51 -17.30 -16.38
N ARG A 21 -16.99 -18.15 -17.28
CA ARG A 21 -15.97 -17.73 -18.26
C ARG A 21 -16.41 -16.51 -19.08
N ALA A 22 -17.67 -16.48 -19.52
CA ALA A 22 -18.23 -15.34 -20.25
C ALA A 22 -18.26 -14.06 -19.41
N ASP A 23 -18.54 -14.16 -18.10
CA ASP A 23 -18.44 -13.00 -17.20
C ASP A 23 -17.00 -12.52 -17.06
N MET A 24 -16.05 -13.45 -16.93
CA MET A 24 -14.62 -13.15 -16.83
C MET A 24 -14.10 -12.45 -18.09
N ASP A 25 -14.50 -12.91 -19.27
CA ASP A 25 -14.13 -12.25 -20.54
C ASP A 25 -14.74 -10.86 -20.67
N ARG A 26 -16.01 -10.68 -20.27
CA ARG A 26 -16.67 -9.38 -20.30
C ARG A 26 -15.97 -8.39 -19.35
N VAL A 27 -15.70 -8.79 -18.11
CA VAL A 27 -15.04 -7.92 -17.13
C VAL A 27 -13.61 -7.59 -17.55
N LYS A 28 -12.84 -8.56 -18.05
CA LYS A 28 -11.52 -8.33 -18.65
C LYS A 28 -11.58 -7.30 -19.79
N ALA A 29 -12.57 -7.41 -20.67
CA ALA A 29 -12.79 -6.42 -21.73
C ALA A 29 -13.12 -5.03 -21.16
N ASP A 30 -13.92 -4.95 -20.10
CA ASP A 30 -14.24 -3.69 -19.43
C ASP A 30 -12.98 -3.01 -18.83
N PHE A 31 -12.08 -3.80 -18.21
CA PHE A 31 -10.76 -3.32 -17.76
C PHE A 31 -9.92 -2.76 -18.92
N VAL A 32 -9.83 -3.48 -20.03
CA VAL A 32 -9.10 -3.02 -21.22
C VAL A 32 -9.68 -1.72 -21.78
N GLN A 33 -11.01 -1.59 -21.82
CA GLN A 33 -11.64 -0.35 -22.27
C GLN A 33 -11.38 0.81 -21.31
N ALA A 34 -11.33 0.56 -20.00
CA ALA A 34 -10.94 1.56 -19.01
C ALA A 34 -9.48 2.01 -19.19
N ALA A 35 -8.54 1.08 -19.40
CA ALA A 35 -7.15 1.42 -19.67
C ALA A 35 -7.00 2.28 -20.93
N ARG A 36 -7.68 1.93 -22.02
CA ARG A 36 -7.70 2.74 -23.26
C ARG A 36 -8.26 4.14 -23.03
N ARG A 37 -9.26 4.31 -22.15
CA ARG A 37 -9.75 5.64 -21.75
C ARG A 37 -8.68 6.39 -20.96
N GLY A 38 -7.99 5.72 -20.03
CA GLY A 38 -6.89 6.29 -19.27
C GLY A 38 -5.75 6.81 -20.15
N ILE A 39 -5.36 6.05 -21.19
CA ILE A 39 -4.37 6.48 -22.17
C ILE A 39 -4.81 7.77 -22.88
N ARG A 40 -6.07 7.82 -23.36
CA ARG A 40 -6.60 9.03 -24.03
C ARG A 40 -6.69 10.24 -23.10
N CYS A 41 -6.91 10.03 -21.81
CA CYS A 41 -6.89 11.09 -20.81
C CYS A 41 -5.46 11.52 -20.41
N GLY A 42 -4.42 10.80 -20.85
CA GLY A 42 -3.03 11.15 -20.58
C GLY A 42 -2.53 10.74 -19.19
N PHE A 43 -3.15 9.77 -18.52
CA PHE A 43 -2.62 9.25 -17.24
C PHE A 43 -1.19 8.71 -17.41
N ASP A 44 -0.33 8.98 -16.42
CA ASP A 44 1.09 8.60 -16.46
C ASP A 44 1.36 7.21 -15.89
N MET A 45 0.46 6.70 -15.07
CA MET A 45 0.56 5.39 -14.43
C MET A 45 -0.82 4.73 -14.34
N LEU A 46 -0.83 3.40 -14.40
CA LEU A 46 -2.02 2.59 -14.18
C LEU A 46 -1.78 1.64 -13.01
N GLU A 47 -2.73 1.56 -12.07
CA GLU A 47 -2.71 0.58 -10.99
C GLU A 47 -3.87 -0.40 -11.13
N LEU A 48 -3.56 -1.71 -11.18
CA LEU A 48 -4.56 -2.77 -11.13
C LEU A 48 -4.87 -3.12 -9.68
N HIS A 49 -6.14 -3.00 -9.30
CA HIS A 49 -6.57 -3.26 -7.93
C HIS A 49 -6.91 -4.74 -7.70
N CYS A 50 -6.01 -5.46 -7.03
CA CYS A 50 -6.12 -6.87 -6.60
C CYS A 50 -6.08 -7.01 -5.06
N ALA A 51 -6.69 -6.06 -4.35
CA ALA A 51 -6.62 -5.98 -2.89
C ALA A 51 -8.02 -5.72 -2.28
N HIS A 52 -8.07 -5.66 -0.95
CA HIS A 52 -9.23 -5.22 -0.18
C HIS A 52 -10.54 -5.99 -0.43
N GLY A 53 -10.46 -7.30 -0.71
CA GLY A 53 -11.64 -8.13 -0.93
C GLY A 53 -12.48 -7.79 -2.17
N TYR A 54 -12.04 -6.86 -3.02
CA TYR A 54 -12.70 -6.57 -4.29
C TYR A 54 -12.55 -7.75 -5.27
N LEU A 55 -13.11 -7.60 -6.46
CA LEU A 55 -13.27 -8.69 -7.41
C LEU A 55 -12.01 -9.53 -7.63
N LEU A 56 -10.88 -8.92 -7.98
CA LEU A 56 -9.65 -9.68 -8.25
C LEU A 56 -9.01 -10.22 -6.97
N ALA A 57 -9.11 -9.51 -5.85
CA ALA A 57 -8.70 -10.05 -4.54
C ALA A 57 -9.54 -11.26 -4.13
N SER A 58 -10.82 -11.31 -4.51
CA SER A 58 -11.68 -12.47 -4.21
C SER A 58 -11.24 -13.74 -4.94
N PHE A 59 -10.50 -13.63 -6.05
CA PHE A 59 -9.90 -14.79 -6.71
C PHE A 59 -8.60 -15.20 -6.00
N LEU A 60 -7.83 -14.23 -5.50
CA LEU A 60 -6.55 -14.49 -4.85
C LEU A 60 -6.71 -15.13 -3.47
N SER A 61 -7.70 -14.76 -2.68
CA SER A 61 -7.83 -15.30 -1.32
C SER A 61 -8.54 -16.67 -1.30
N PRO A 62 -7.99 -17.68 -0.61
CA PRO A 62 -8.65 -18.96 -0.41
C PRO A 62 -9.94 -18.86 0.42
N LEU A 63 -10.13 -17.79 1.20
CA LEU A 63 -11.35 -17.56 2.01
C LEU A 63 -12.56 -17.13 1.18
N THR A 64 -12.30 -16.63 -0.03
CA THR A 64 -13.34 -16.07 -0.91
C THR A 64 -13.42 -16.77 -2.26
N ASN A 65 -12.42 -17.61 -2.60
CA ASN A 65 -12.39 -18.43 -3.79
C ASN A 65 -12.49 -19.93 -3.45
N HIS A 66 -13.70 -20.45 -3.46
CA HIS A 66 -14.00 -21.88 -3.25
C HIS A 66 -14.26 -22.62 -4.58
N ARG A 67 -13.82 -22.06 -5.71
CA ARG A 67 -14.00 -22.68 -7.02
C ARG A 67 -13.24 -24.00 -7.09
N ARG A 68 -13.78 -24.93 -7.89
CA ARG A 68 -13.20 -26.27 -8.15
C ARG A 68 -12.68 -26.44 -9.57
N ASP A 69 -12.77 -25.39 -10.38
CA ASP A 69 -12.23 -25.36 -11.73
C ASP A 69 -10.78 -24.82 -11.72
N GLU A 70 -10.25 -24.51 -12.90
CA GLU A 70 -8.88 -24.01 -13.07
C GLU A 70 -8.65 -22.59 -12.50
N TYR A 71 -9.65 -21.98 -11.88
CA TYR A 71 -9.58 -20.65 -11.27
C TYR A 71 -9.64 -20.68 -9.74
N GLY A 72 -9.64 -21.86 -9.10
CA GLY A 72 -9.60 -22.00 -7.63
C GLY A 72 -8.73 -23.15 -7.14
N GLY A 73 -8.62 -23.27 -5.81
CA GLY A 73 -7.76 -24.25 -5.16
C GLY A 73 -6.31 -23.75 -5.05
N SER A 74 -5.42 -24.29 -5.89
CA SER A 74 -3.99 -23.97 -5.81
C SER A 74 -3.70 -22.49 -6.06
N ILE A 75 -2.54 -22.01 -5.60
CA ILE A 75 -2.13 -20.62 -5.79
C ILE A 75 -2.04 -20.25 -7.28
N GLU A 76 -1.59 -21.16 -8.13
CA GLU A 76 -1.50 -20.97 -9.59
C GLU A 76 -2.88 -20.76 -10.22
N ASN A 77 -3.88 -21.53 -9.77
CA ASN A 77 -5.25 -21.39 -10.26
C ASN A 77 -5.90 -20.09 -9.76
N ARG A 78 -5.70 -19.73 -8.49
CA ARG A 78 -6.20 -18.46 -7.91
C ARG A 78 -5.60 -17.24 -8.61
N LEU A 79 -4.34 -17.31 -9.04
CA LEU A 79 -3.65 -16.28 -9.81
C LEU A 79 -4.11 -16.16 -11.26
N ARG A 80 -4.67 -17.22 -11.85
CA ARG A 80 -4.93 -17.30 -13.29
C ARG A 80 -5.76 -16.13 -13.82
N TYR A 81 -6.91 -15.83 -13.21
CA TYR A 81 -7.77 -14.77 -13.69
C TYR A 81 -7.21 -13.35 -13.45
N PRO A 82 -6.68 -13.02 -12.24
CA PRO A 82 -5.96 -11.76 -12.04
C PRO A 82 -4.82 -11.52 -13.04
N LEU A 83 -4.03 -12.55 -13.37
CA LEU A 83 -2.97 -12.46 -14.38
C LEU A 83 -3.52 -12.30 -15.80
N GLU A 84 -4.60 -13.00 -16.18
CA GLU A 84 -5.26 -12.77 -17.48
C GLU A 84 -5.69 -11.31 -17.67
N VAL A 85 -6.20 -10.68 -16.60
CA VAL A 85 -6.61 -9.27 -16.62
C VAL A 85 -5.38 -8.37 -16.71
N PHE A 86 -4.34 -8.65 -15.92
CA PHE A 86 -3.09 -7.89 -15.96
C PHE A 86 -2.44 -7.93 -17.35
N ASP A 87 -2.32 -9.12 -17.97
CA ASP A 87 -1.74 -9.28 -19.30
C ASP A 87 -2.53 -8.50 -20.36
N ALA A 88 -3.86 -8.56 -20.29
CA ALA A 88 -4.71 -7.82 -21.21
C ALA A 88 -4.56 -6.30 -21.07
N LEU A 89 -4.36 -5.80 -19.84
CA LEU A 89 -4.06 -4.39 -19.57
C LEU A 89 -2.66 -4.02 -20.06
N ARG A 90 -1.64 -4.82 -19.73
CA ARG A 90 -0.24 -4.60 -20.11
C ARG A 90 -0.06 -4.56 -21.63
N ALA A 91 -0.84 -5.35 -22.37
CA ALA A 91 -0.85 -5.37 -23.83
C ALA A 91 -1.40 -4.08 -24.49
N VAL A 92 -2.21 -3.28 -23.79
CA VAL A 92 -2.73 -2.01 -24.30
C VAL A 92 -2.10 -0.78 -23.66
N TRP A 93 -1.54 -0.91 -22.46
CA TRP A 93 -0.86 0.18 -21.75
C TRP A 93 0.51 0.48 -22.39
N PRO A 94 0.88 1.75 -22.64
CA PRO A 94 2.16 2.10 -23.26
C PRO A 94 3.35 1.52 -22.50
N ALA A 95 4.27 0.86 -23.20
CA ALA A 95 5.37 0.11 -22.59
C ALA A 95 6.37 0.99 -21.81
N ASP A 96 6.43 2.27 -22.13
CA ASP A 96 7.24 3.29 -21.45
C ASP A 96 6.59 3.83 -20.16
N LYS A 97 5.31 3.51 -19.91
CA LYS A 97 4.57 3.96 -18.73
C LYS A 97 4.47 2.85 -17.67
N PRO A 98 4.70 3.18 -16.38
CA PRO A 98 4.62 2.22 -15.30
C PRO A 98 3.20 1.68 -15.12
N MET A 99 3.13 0.41 -14.73
CA MET A 99 1.92 -0.27 -14.33
C MET A 99 2.16 -1.03 -13.01
N SER A 100 1.38 -0.71 -11.98
CA SER A 100 1.44 -1.39 -10.68
C SER A 100 0.28 -2.37 -10.48
N VAL A 101 0.45 -3.25 -9.49
CA VAL A 101 -0.63 -4.06 -8.94
C VAL A 101 -0.70 -3.81 -7.44
N ARG A 102 -1.89 -3.47 -6.95
CA ARG A 102 -2.16 -3.39 -5.52
C ARG A 102 -2.67 -4.71 -4.99
N ILE A 103 -2.03 -5.25 -3.95
CA ILE A 103 -2.40 -6.54 -3.33
C ILE A 103 -2.72 -6.39 -1.84
N SER A 104 -3.47 -7.36 -1.29
CA SER A 104 -3.55 -7.59 0.16
C SER A 104 -2.54 -8.68 0.52
N ALA A 105 -1.50 -8.34 1.28
CA ALA A 105 -0.45 -9.28 1.68
C ALA A 105 -0.87 -10.25 2.79
N THR A 106 -2.02 -10.00 3.43
CA THR A 106 -2.66 -10.92 4.37
C THR A 106 -4.14 -10.60 4.42
N ASP A 107 -4.96 -11.60 4.71
CA ASP A 107 -6.40 -11.43 4.94
C ASP A 107 -6.73 -11.12 6.41
N TRP A 108 -5.74 -11.23 7.33
CA TRP A 108 -5.93 -11.15 8.79
C TRP A 108 -6.95 -12.16 9.35
N ALA A 109 -7.05 -13.32 8.73
CA ALA A 109 -7.93 -14.42 9.13
C ALA A 109 -7.26 -15.76 8.87
N ASP A 110 -7.55 -16.75 9.72
CA ASP A 110 -7.00 -18.10 9.61
C ASP A 110 -7.39 -18.76 8.29
N GLY A 111 -6.42 -19.38 7.63
CA GLY A 111 -6.62 -20.02 6.33
C GLY A 111 -6.69 -19.04 5.15
N GLY A 112 -6.43 -17.74 5.36
CA GLY A 112 -6.28 -16.73 4.31
C GLY A 112 -4.91 -16.75 3.61
N ILE A 113 -4.61 -15.67 2.90
CA ILE A 113 -3.31 -15.45 2.24
C ILE A 113 -2.18 -15.49 3.28
N SER A 114 -1.21 -16.39 3.06
CA SER A 114 0.04 -16.48 3.83
C SER A 114 1.14 -15.59 3.22
N ASP A 115 2.28 -15.51 3.92
CA ASP A 115 3.45 -14.79 3.42
C ASP A 115 4.05 -15.47 2.17
N GLU A 116 4.03 -16.81 2.09
CA GLU A 116 4.45 -17.57 0.91
C GLU A 116 3.53 -17.31 -0.28
N ASP A 117 2.21 -17.29 -0.05
CA ASP A 117 1.23 -16.91 -1.08
C ASP A 117 1.52 -15.49 -1.58
N THR A 118 1.78 -14.54 -0.68
CA THR A 118 2.10 -13.15 -1.03
C THR A 118 3.35 -13.05 -1.90
N LEU A 119 4.42 -13.79 -1.55
CA LEU A 119 5.64 -13.83 -2.35
C LEU A 119 5.39 -14.48 -3.72
N ALA A 120 4.59 -15.56 -3.79
CA ALA A 120 4.22 -16.19 -5.05
C ALA A 120 3.41 -15.24 -5.95
N ILE A 121 2.44 -14.50 -5.37
CA ILE A 121 1.65 -13.49 -6.07
C ILE A 121 2.56 -12.39 -6.63
N ALA A 122 3.45 -11.84 -5.80
CA ALA A 122 4.36 -10.77 -6.23
C ALA A 122 5.29 -11.23 -7.35
N ARG A 123 5.89 -12.43 -7.24
CA ARG A 123 6.75 -13.01 -8.29
C ARG A 123 5.98 -13.26 -9.58
N ALA A 124 4.74 -13.72 -9.50
CA ALA A 124 3.91 -13.96 -10.67
C ALA A 124 3.61 -12.66 -11.41
N PHE A 125 3.15 -11.61 -10.72
CA PHE A 125 2.94 -10.32 -11.38
C PHE A 125 4.24 -9.70 -11.93
N ALA A 126 5.36 -9.83 -11.21
CA ALA A 126 6.67 -9.40 -11.70
C ALA A 126 7.06 -10.10 -13.01
N ALA A 127 6.88 -11.43 -13.08
CA ALA A 127 7.17 -12.22 -14.28
C ALA A 127 6.29 -11.84 -15.49
N HIS A 128 5.09 -11.29 -15.24
CA HIS A 128 4.18 -10.79 -16.27
C HIS A 128 4.43 -9.32 -16.67
N GLY A 129 5.44 -8.67 -16.07
CA GLY A 129 5.84 -7.30 -16.42
C GLY A 129 5.20 -6.22 -15.56
N CYS A 130 4.86 -6.52 -14.30
CA CYS A 130 4.52 -5.52 -13.30
C CYS A 130 5.78 -4.74 -12.88
N ASP A 131 5.67 -3.41 -12.84
CA ASP A 131 6.78 -2.53 -12.50
C ASP A 131 6.91 -2.32 -10.98
N LEU A 132 5.80 -2.45 -10.24
CA LEU A 132 5.69 -2.05 -8.85
C LEU A 132 4.53 -2.78 -8.15
N ILE A 133 4.76 -3.33 -6.95
CA ILE A 133 3.68 -3.85 -6.11
C ILE A 133 3.28 -2.82 -5.05
N ASP A 134 2.01 -2.40 -5.03
CA ASP A 134 1.43 -1.60 -3.95
C ASP A 134 0.91 -2.53 -2.85
N VAL A 135 1.52 -2.45 -1.68
CA VAL A 135 1.37 -3.43 -0.60
C VAL A 135 0.40 -2.92 0.46
N SER A 136 -0.81 -3.46 0.43
CA SER A 136 -1.86 -3.25 1.44
C SER A 136 -2.16 -4.55 2.18
N THR A 137 -3.17 -4.56 3.05
CA THR A 137 -3.63 -5.76 3.78
C THR A 137 -5.14 -5.73 4.03
N GLY A 138 -5.72 -6.91 4.26
CA GLY A 138 -7.06 -7.10 4.82
C GLY A 138 -8.22 -6.68 3.93
N GLN A 139 -9.36 -6.46 4.60
CA GLN A 139 -10.68 -6.16 4.01
C GLN A 139 -11.24 -7.28 3.12
N THR A 140 -10.68 -8.49 3.21
CA THR A 140 -11.11 -9.66 2.42
C THR A 140 -12.34 -10.32 3.02
N VAL A 141 -12.37 -10.46 4.35
CA VAL A 141 -13.49 -11.01 5.11
C VAL A 141 -13.85 -10.09 6.28
N HIS A 142 -15.12 -10.11 6.68
CA HIS A 142 -15.64 -9.19 7.69
C HIS A 142 -15.20 -9.48 9.14
N ASP A 143 -14.83 -10.72 9.44
CA ASP A 143 -14.42 -11.24 10.74
C ASP A 143 -12.88 -11.24 10.92
N ALA A 144 -12.17 -10.64 9.97
CA ALA A 144 -10.73 -10.41 10.06
C ALA A 144 -10.35 -9.62 11.33
N ALA A 145 -9.21 -9.96 11.94
CA ALA A 145 -8.72 -9.35 13.18
C ALA A 145 -7.38 -8.60 12.97
N PRO A 146 -7.39 -7.47 12.25
CA PRO A 146 -6.17 -6.74 11.94
C PRO A 146 -5.51 -6.12 13.18
N VAL A 147 -4.19 -6.30 13.30
CA VAL A 147 -3.40 -5.65 14.34
C VAL A 147 -2.86 -4.33 13.80
N TYR A 148 -3.57 -3.26 14.12
CA TYR A 148 -3.14 -1.92 13.72
C TYR A 148 -2.01 -1.41 14.60
N GLY A 149 -1.06 -0.75 13.95
CA GLY A 149 0.05 -0.07 14.59
C GLY A 149 0.62 1.02 13.69
N ARG A 150 1.70 1.64 14.15
CA ARG A 150 2.49 2.56 13.34
C ARG A 150 3.11 1.78 12.17
N MET A 151 2.93 2.25 10.94
CA MET A 151 3.57 1.67 9.75
C MET A 151 3.29 0.15 9.58
N PHE A 152 2.10 -0.30 10.00
CA PHE A 152 1.84 -1.72 10.26
C PHE A 152 1.96 -2.62 9.03
N GLN A 153 1.81 -2.09 7.81
CA GLN A 153 1.92 -2.90 6.58
C GLN A 153 3.34 -2.90 5.97
N VAL A 154 4.24 -2.05 6.47
CA VAL A 154 5.60 -1.93 5.92
C VAL A 154 6.38 -3.25 5.99
N PRO A 155 6.23 -4.12 7.01
CA PRO A 155 6.89 -5.44 7.00
C PRO A 155 6.64 -6.28 5.75
N TRP A 156 5.42 -6.26 5.18
CA TRP A 156 5.15 -7.01 3.94
C TRP A 156 5.79 -6.36 2.72
N SER A 157 5.83 -5.02 2.66
CA SER A 157 6.54 -4.30 1.60
C SER A 157 8.04 -4.62 1.59
N ASP A 158 8.62 -4.64 2.78
CA ASP A 158 10.02 -4.97 3.03
C ASP A 158 10.32 -6.41 2.58
N MET A 159 9.49 -7.36 3.02
CA MET A 159 9.59 -8.76 2.63
C MET A 159 9.49 -8.94 1.10
N ILE A 160 8.45 -8.42 0.46
CA ILE A 160 8.26 -8.55 -0.99
C ILE A 160 9.45 -7.97 -1.74
N ARG A 161 9.87 -6.74 -1.40
CA ARG A 161 10.97 -6.05 -2.07
C ARG A 161 12.27 -6.84 -1.98
N ASN A 162 12.63 -7.27 -0.78
CA ASN A 162 13.94 -7.86 -0.53
C ASN A 162 14.02 -9.36 -0.89
N GLU A 163 12.89 -10.08 -0.90
CA GLU A 163 12.86 -11.49 -1.32
C GLU A 163 12.63 -11.66 -2.84
N THR A 164 11.90 -10.75 -3.49
CA THR A 164 11.53 -10.89 -4.91
C THR A 164 12.31 -9.97 -5.85
N GLY A 165 12.87 -8.86 -5.34
CA GLY A 165 13.59 -7.87 -6.13
C GLY A 165 12.70 -6.92 -6.95
N ILE A 166 11.37 -7.07 -6.91
CA ILE A 166 10.46 -6.08 -7.51
C ILE A 166 10.38 -4.83 -6.63
N ALA A 167 10.24 -3.67 -7.27
CA ALA A 167 9.99 -2.43 -6.54
C ALA A 167 8.66 -2.52 -5.78
N THR A 168 8.60 -1.87 -4.60
CA THR A 168 7.37 -1.83 -3.81
C THR A 168 6.95 -0.41 -3.44
N MET A 169 5.64 -0.19 -3.41
CA MET A 169 5.00 0.96 -2.80
C MET A 169 4.33 0.50 -1.52
N CYS A 170 4.60 1.17 -0.40
CA CYS A 170 3.98 0.83 0.88
C CYS A 170 2.98 1.89 1.33
N VAL A 171 2.02 1.45 2.14
CA VAL A 171 0.98 2.28 2.75
C VAL A 171 0.67 1.78 4.16
N GLY A 172 -0.12 2.51 4.93
CA GLY A 172 -0.70 2.01 6.19
C GLY A 172 -0.15 2.70 7.43
N ASN A 173 -0.95 3.61 8.00
CA ASN A 173 -0.61 4.39 9.19
C ASN A 173 0.78 5.06 9.13
N ILE A 174 1.13 5.57 7.96
CA ILE A 174 2.29 6.45 7.73
C ILE A 174 1.76 7.88 7.80
N THR A 175 2.22 8.66 8.76
CA THR A 175 1.65 9.97 9.11
C THR A 175 2.67 11.10 9.20
N THR A 176 3.97 10.79 9.17
CA THR A 176 5.03 11.80 9.26
C THR A 176 6.06 11.63 8.16
N ALA A 177 6.68 12.73 7.75
CA ALA A 177 7.78 12.71 6.79
C ALA A 177 9.01 11.93 7.30
N ASP A 178 9.21 11.90 8.62
CA ASP A 178 10.25 11.08 9.26
C ASP A 178 10.02 9.58 9.05
N GLN A 179 8.77 9.12 9.15
CA GLN A 179 8.42 7.74 8.83
C GLN A 179 8.68 7.43 7.35
N VAL A 180 8.27 8.32 6.43
CA VAL A 180 8.52 8.17 4.99
C VAL A 180 10.02 8.03 4.73
N ASN A 181 10.83 8.96 5.23
CA ASN A 181 12.29 8.93 5.04
C ASN A 181 12.94 7.70 5.66
N THR A 182 12.47 7.26 6.84
CA THR A 182 12.96 6.04 7.49
C THR A 182 12.69 4.80 6.65
N ILE A 183 11.50 4.69 6.07
CA ILE A 183 11.11 3.55 5.23
C ILE A 183 12.00 3.47 3.99
N LEU A 184 12.17 4.60 3.29
CA LEU A 184 12.97 4.68 2.06
C LEU A 184 14.45 4.45 2.36
N ALA A 185 15.01 5.13 3.37
CA ALA A 185 16.42 4.99 3.72
C ALA A 185 16.79 3.59 4.21
N ALA A 186 15.84 2.87 4.83
CA ALA A 186 16.03 1.48 5.25
C ALA A 186 15.80 0.46 4.12
N GLY A 187 15.46 0.89 2.90
CA GLY A 187 15.24 -0.01 1.77
C GLY A 187 14.01 -0.92 1.92
N ARG A 188 12.99 -0.46 2.66
CA ARG A 188 11.77 -1.23 2.96
C ARG A 188 10.63 -1.01 1.95
N ALA A 189 10.77 0.02 1.12
CA ALA A 189 9.94 0.33 -0.02
C ALA A 189 10.70 1.28 -0.95
N ASP A 190 10.26 1.38 -2.20
CA ASP A 190 10.78 2.33 -3.20
C ASP A 190 9.85 3.56 -3.31
N LEU A 191 8.57 3.39 -2.97
CA LEU A 191 7.58 4.47 -2.87
C LEU A 191 6.75 4.37 -1.57
N VAL A 192 6.21 5.51 -1.15
CA VAL A 192 5.33 5.59 0.03
C VAL A 192 4.04 6.32 -0.34
N ALA A 193 2.92 5.61 -0.29
CA ALA A 193 1.60 6.17 -0.51
C ALA A 193 1.00 6.70 0.80
N LEU A 194 0.48 7.93 0.74
CA LEU A 194 -0.18 8.60 1.87
C LEU A 194 -1.64 8.86 1.53
N ALA A 195 -2.54 8.49 2.46
CA ALA A 195 -3.98 8.71 2.30
C ALA A 195 -4.48 9.74 3.32
N ARG A 196 -4.83 9.30 4.53
CA ARG A 196 -5.37 10.14 5.62
C ARG A 196 -4.57 11.44 5.89
N PRO A 197 -3.22 11.46 5.88
CA PRO A 197 -2.48 12.71 6.07
C PRO A 197 -2.81 13.79 5.04
N HIS A 198 -2.98 13.42 3.76
CA HIS A 198 -3.36 14.38 2.71
C HIS A 198 -4.81 14.85 2.81
N LEU A 199 -5.70 14.06 3.41
CA LEU A 199 -7.09 14.47 3.66
C LEU A 199 -7.16 15.59 4.71
N THR A 200 -6.26 15.59 5.69
CA THR A 200 -6.22 16.60 6.76
C THR A 200 -5.26 17.75 6.48
N ASP A 201 -4.21 17.53 5.68
CA ASP A 201 -3.22 18.53 5.29
C ASP A 201 -2.82 18.33 3.81
N PRO A 202 -3.47 19.01 2.86
CA PRO A 202 -3.11 18.91 1.45
C PRO A 202 -1.71 19.48 1.16
N SER A 203 -1.15 20.31 2.06
CA SER A 203 0.20 20.87 1.96
C SER A 203 1.26 19.99 2.64
N PHE A 204 0.92 18.77 3.05
CA PHE A 204 1.83 17.83 3.72
C PHE A 204 3.21 17.76 3.05
N THR A 205 3.26 17.55 1.73
CA THR A 205 4.52 17.42 0.99
C THR A 205 5.36 18.69 1.02
N LEU A 206 4.71 19.86 0.92
CA LEU A 206 5.41 21.16 0.99
C LEU A 206 5.99 21.40 2.39
N ARG A 207 5.25 21.04 3.45
CA ARG A 207 5.72 21.12 4.84
C ARG A 207 6.83 20.12 5.14
N ALA A 208 6.73 18.91 4.61
CA ALA A 208 7.77 17.90 4.68
C ALA A 208 9.06 18.42 4.02
N ALA A 209 8.96 18.96 2.80
CA ALA A 209 10.08 19.57 2.10
C ALA A 209 10.74 20.68 2.93
N ALA A 210 9.94 21.58 3.54
CA ALA A 210 10.47 22.62 4.41
C ALA A 210 11.19 22.08 5.66
N ARG A 211 10.64 21.03 6.29
CA ARG A 211 11.26 20.40 7.47
C ARG A 211 12.64 19.82 7.17
N TYR A 212 12.81 19.25 5.98
CA TYR A 212 14.07 18.65 5.51
C TYR A 212 14.90 19.58 4.61
N ALA A 213 14.51 20.85 4.47
CA ALA A 213 15.20 21.85 3.65
C ALA A 213 15.38 21.45 2.16
N VAL A 214 14.33 20.84 1.58
CA VAL A 214 14.28 20.49 0.15
C VAL A 214 13.63 21.63 -0.63
N GLU A 215 14.43 22.41 -1.35
CA GLU A 215 13.97 23.60 -2.06
C GLU A 215 13.28 23.28 -3.39
N GLU A 216 13.66 22.20 -4.06
CA GLU A 216 13.20 21.84 -5.42
C GLU A 216 11.79 21.21 -5.46
N VAL A 217 10.99 21.37 -4.41
CA VAL A 217 9.59 20.92 -4.41
C VAL A 217 8.75 21.76 -5.37
N ALA A 218 8.02 21.07 -6.25
CA ALA A 218 7.07 21.70 -7.18
C ALA A 218 6.05 22.54 -6.41
N CYS A 219 5.88 23.78 -6.84
CA CYS A 219 4.99 24.74 -6.18
C CYS A 219 4.41 25.68 -7.23
N PRO A 220 3.07 25.86 -7.30
CA PRO A 220 2.47 26.84 -8.19
C PRO A 220 3.02 28.25 -7.93
N PRO A 221 3.24 29.08 -8.97
CA PRO A 221 3.80 30.43 -8.83
C PRO A 221 3.11 31.30 -7.78
N GLN A 222 1.79 31.12 -7.61
CA GLN A 222 0.95 31.86 -6.67
C GLN A 222 1.30 31.58 -5.20
N TYR A 223 1.94 30.43 -4.91
CA TYR A 223 2.26 30.00 -3.55
C TYR A 223 3.75 30.17 -3.20
N LEU A 224 4.57 30.71 -4.10
CA LEU A 224 6.02 30.86 -3.88
C LEU A 224 6.35 31.65 -2.61
N TRP A 225 5.71 32.79 -2.37
CA TRP A 225 5.95 33.56 -1.14
C TRP A 225 5.54 32.80 0.13
N GLY A 226 4.49 31.98 0.05
CA GLY A 226 4.07 31.10 1.14
C GLY A 226 5.09 29.99 1.39
N LYS A 227 5.61 29.37 0.32
CA LYS A 227 6.70 28.39 0.38
C LYS A 227 7.96 29.01 1.00
N ASP A 228 8.39 30.19 0.55
CA ASP A 228 9.59 30.84 1.06
C ASP A 228 9.46 31.23 2.54
N ALA A 229 8.29 31.73 2.95
CA ALA A 229 7.99 32.01 4.34
C ALA A 229 8.02 30.71 5.18
N LEU A 230 7.39 29.64 4.70
CA LEU A 230 7.39 28.33 5.35
C LEU A 230 8.81 27.78 5.51
N MET A 231 9.62 27.79 4.45
CA MET A 231 11.02 27.34 4.46
C MET A 231 11.84 28.08 5.52
N ARG A 232 11.75 29.42 5.57
CA ARG A 232 12.46 30.24 6.57
C ARG A 232 11.98 29.98 8.00
N ASN A 233 10.66 29.95 8.21
CA ASN A 233 10.08 29.77 9.54
C ASN A 233 10.38 28.37 10.10
N THR A 234 10.22 27.32 9.29
CA THR A 234 10.50 25.94 9.70
C THR A 234 11.98 25.72 10.00
N LYS A 235 12.90 26.40 9.28
CA LYS A 235 14.33 26.38 9.62
C LYS A 235 14.56 26.94 11.03
N ARG A 236 14.00 28.12 11.34
CA ARG A 236 14.10 28.74 12.68
C ARG A 236 13.51 27.85 13.76
N GLU A 237 12.29 27.34 13.56
CA GLU A 237 11.63 26.42 14.51
C GLU A 237 12.49 25.18 14.79
N ARG A 238 13.16 24.63 13.77
CA ARG A 238 14.05 23.48 13.94
C ARG A 238 15.30 23.83 14.74
N GLU A 239 15.89 25.00 14.51
CA GLU A 239 17.05 25.48 15.27
C GLU A 239 16.70 25.68 16.75
N GLU A 240 15.54 26.29 17.03
CA GLU A 240 14.99 26.45 18.38
C GLU A 240 14.72 25.10 19.07
N GLU A 241 14.11 24.15 18.35
CA GLU A 241 13.83 22.80 18.86
C GLU A 241 15.13 22.05 19.19
N LEU A 242 16.14 22.14 18.33
CA LEU A 242 17.46 21.54 18.56
C LEU A 242 18.17 22.16 19.76
N GLU A 243 18.08 23.48 19.92
CA GLU A 243 18.63 24.17 21.08
C GLU A 243 17.93 23.73 22.38
N LEU A 244 16.60 23.64 22.37
CA LEU A 244 15.82 23.14 23.50
C LEU A 244 16.23 21.71 23.88
N ARG A 245 16.34 20.81 22.89
CA ARG A 245 16.78 19.42 23.10
C ARG A 245 18.21 19.35 23.66
N ARG A 246 19.12 20.23 23.21
CA ARG A 246 20.49 20.33 23.75
C ARG A 246 20.49 20.78 25.21
N LYS A 247 19.68 21.79 25.55
CA LYS A 247 19.52 22.28 26.93
C LYS A 247 18.88 21.24 27.85
N ALA A 248 17.95 20.45 27.34
CA ALA A 248 17.27 19.37 28.07
C ALA A 248 18.11 18.08 28.21
N LYS A 249 19.28 17.99 27.55
CA LYS A 249 20.12 16.79 27.62
C LYS A 249 20.63 16.59 29.06
N PRO A 250 20.37 15.44 29.71
CA PRO A 250 20.85 15.18 31.06
C PRO A 250 22.38 15.22 31.13
N LYS A 251 22.92 15.79 32.21
CA LYS A 251 24.37 16.03 32.38
C LYS A 251 25.19 14.77 32.62
N SER A 252 24.58 13.62 32.95
CA SER A 252 25.25 12.31 33.00
C SER A 252 24.29 11.16 32.66
N HIS A 253 24.85 10.04 32.19
CA HIS A 253 24.14 8.77 31.97
C HIS A 253 24.00 7.92 33.25
N ALA A 254 24.25 8.48 34.44
CA ALA A 254 24.13 7.72 35.68
C ALA A 254 22.66 7.27 35.84
N PRO A 255 22.39 5.97 36.07
CA PRO A 255 21.03 5.55 36.36
C PRO A 255 20.59 6.30 37.61
N VAL A 256 19.48 7.02 37.51
CA VAL A 256 18.80 7.52 38.71
C VAL A 256 18.41 6.26 39.47
N VAL A 257 19.13 5.97 40.57
CA VAL A 257 18.71 4.95 41.53
C VAL A 257 17.45 5.49 42.17
N ALA A 258 16.31 5.28 41.51
CA ALA A 258 15.02 5.46 42.12
C ALA A 258 14.94 4.39 43.21
N THR A 259 15.18 4.80 44.45
CA THR A 259 14.69 4.05 45.61
C THR A 259 13.17 4.02 45.49
N LEU A 260 12.64 3.01 44.79
CA LEU A 260 11.24 2.64 44.89
C LEU A 260 11.01 2.32 46.38
N PRO A 261 10.09 3.02 47.07
CA PRO A 261 9.72 2.60 48.41
C PRO A 261 9.22 1.16 48.30
N ARG A 262 9.88 0.25 49.02
CA ARG A 262 9.34 -1.10 49.23
C ARG A 262 7.94 -0.89 49.82
N ALA A 263 6.94 -1.48 49.19
CA ALA A 263 5.59 -1.51 49.75
C ALA A 263 5.70 -2.03 51.18
N ALA A 264 5.18 -1.23 52.13
CA ALA A 264 5.08 -1.62 53.52
C ALA A 264 4.05 -2.76 53.66
N GLU A 265 4.28 -3.56 54.70
CA GLU A 265 3.58 -4.79 55.13
C GLU A 265 2.05 -4.76 55.08
#